data_AF-A0A2S8PQT2-F1
#
_entry.id   AF-A0A2S8PQT2-F1
#
_cell.length_a   1.000
_cell.length_b   1.000
_cell.length_c   1.000
_cell.angle_alpha   90.00
_cell.angle_beta   90.00
_cell.angle_gamma   90.00
#
_symmetry.space_group_name_H-M   'P 1'
#
loop_
_entity.id
_entity.type
_entity.pdbx_description
1 polymer ?
#
loop_
_entity_poly.entity_id
_entity_poly.type
_entity_poly.pdbx_seq_one_letter_code
_entity_poly.pdbx_strand_id
1 'polypeptide(L)'
;MNRVSGGSWNEFVPISRIIMTPGPVEADPRVLRAMSYPILGQFDPAFTELMNETMGMLRELFRTDNRWAYPVDGTSRSGIEAVMASLLE
;
A
#
# COMPACT_ATOMS: atom_id res chain seq x y z
N MET A 1 11.76 -36.41 -28.31
CA MET A 1 10.52 -35.62 -28.21
C MET A 1 10.56 -34.84 -26.90
N ASN A 2 10.42 -33.52 -26.78
CA ASN A 2 10.37 -32.42 -27.73
C ASN A 2 11.01 -31.23 -27.00
N ARG A 3 11.92 -30.52 -27.66
CA ARG A 3 12.38 -29.20 -27.23
C ARG A 3 11.16 -28.28 -27.23
N VAL A 4 10.78 -27.78 -26.07
CA VAL A 4 9.89 -26.61 -25.98
C VAL A 4 10.80 -25.40 -26.16
N SER A 5 10.84 -24.87 -27.39
CA SER A 5 11.35 -23.54 -27.67
C SER A 5 10.39 -22.52 -27.04
N GLY A 6 10.78 -21.91 -25.93
CA GLY A 6 10.01 -20.84 -25.26
C GLY A 6 10.96 -20.00 -24.40
N GLY A 7 10.87 -18.67 -24.50
CA GLY A 7 11.76 -17.75 -23.79
C GLY A 7 11.80 -17.99 -22.29
N SER A 8 12.99 -17.95 -21.68
CA SER A 8 13.14 -18.15 -20.24
C SER A 8 12.62 -16.94 -19.48
N TRP A 9 11.43 -17.06 -18.89
CA TRP A 9 10.96 -16.16 -17.84
C TRP A 9 11.70 -16.52 -16.55
N ASN A 10 12.89 -15.94 -16.37
CA ASN A 10 13.67 -16.12 -15.15
C ASN A 10 13.01 -15.40 -13.98
N GLU A 11 13.23 -15.90 -12.76
CA GLU A 11 12.81 -15.23 -11.54
C GLU A 11 13.37 -13.80 -11.48
N PHE A 12 12.50 -12.84 -11.15
CA PHE A 12 12.90 -11.45 -11.01
C PHE A 12 13.53 -11.21 -9.63
N VAL A 13 14.85 -11.00 -9.61
CA VAL A 13 15.60 -10.64 -8.41
C VAL A 13 16.05 -9.19 -8.54
N PRO A 14 15.33 -8.21 -7.96
CA PRO A 14 15.70 -6.81 -8.08
C PRO A 14 16.98 -6.52 -7.28
N ILE A 15 17.83 -5.66 -7.84
CA ILE A 15 19.00 -5.13 -7.15
C ILE A 15 18.54 -3.97 -6.25
N SER A 16 18.95 -3.96 -4.98
CA SER A 16 18.71 -2.84 -4.08
C SER A 16 19.41 -1.58 -4.61
N ARG A 17 18.72 -0.44 -4.58
CA ARG A 17 19.21 0.87 -5.01
C ARG A 17 19.04 1.87 -3.89
N ILE A 18 19.98 2.81 -3.79
CA ILE A 18 19.80 4.02 -3.00
C ILE A 18 19.11 5.05 -3.89
N ILE A 19 17.87 5.43 -3.57
CA ILE A 19 17.04 6.31 -4.41
C ILE A 19 16.94 7.68 -3.75
N MET A 20 17.73 8.63 -4.26
CA MET A 20 17.78 10.01 -3.77
C MET A 20 16.95 10.98 -4.63
N THR A 21 16.01 10.48 -5.43
CA THR A 21 15.09 11.31 -6.22
C THR A 21 13.82 11.64 -5.42
N PRO A 22 12.95 12.56 -5.87
CA PRO A 22 11.75 12.97 -5.12
C PRO A 22 10.68 11.88 -4.90
N GLY A 23 10.87 10.67 -5.41
CA GLY A 23 9.95 9.54 -5.22
C GLY A 23 9.76 8.69 -6.49
N PRO A 24 9.42 7.39 -6.34
CA PRO A 24 9.40 6.65 -5.08
C PRO A 24 10.82 6.48 -4.49
N VAL A 25 10.90 6.21 -3.19
CA VAL A 25 12.16 5.90 -2.48
C VAL A 25 12.11 4.47 -1.93
N GLU A 26 13.21 3.96 -1.39
CA GLU A 26 13.21 2.66 -0.72
C GLU A 26 12.21 2.61 0.44
N ALA A 27 11.45 1.53 0.53
CA ALA A 27 10.62 1.25 1.70
C ALA A 27 11.48 0.70 2.85
N ASP A 28 11.09 1.02 4.09
CA ASP A 28 11.69 0.41 5.28
C ASP A 28 11.54 -1.13 5.21
N PRO A 29 12.60 -1.91 5.50
CA PRO A 29 12.55 -3.38 5.45
C PRO A 29 11.42 -4.02 6.26
N ARG A 30 10.94 -3.35 7.32
CA ARG A 30 9.80 -3.81 8.13
C ARG A 30 8.50 -3.78 7.34
N VAL A 31 8.29 -2.77 6.48
CA VAL A 31 7.11 -2.65 5.61
C VAL A 31 7.12 -3.73 4.53
N LEU A 32 8.27 -3.96 3.89
CA LEU A 32 8.43 -5.03 2.90
C LEU A 32 8.12 -6.41 3.49
N ARG A 33 8.58 -6.66 4.74
CA ARG A 33 8.27 -7.89 5.47
C ARG A 33 6.77 -8.01 5.76
N ALA A 34 6.14 -6.93 6.22
CA ALA A 34 4.70 -6.93 6.53
C ALA A 34 3.85 -7.25 5.29
N MET A 35 4.23 -6.74 4.11
CA MET A 35 3.53 -7.03 2.84
C MET A 35 3.65 -8.50 2.38
N SER A 36 4.55 -9.30 2.96
CA SER A 36 4.69 -10.73 2.66
C SER A 36 3.82 -11.64 3.52
N TYR A 37 3.09 -11.08 4.50
CA TYR A 37 2.22 -11.87 5.38
C TYR A 37 0.97 -12.41 4.65
N PRO A 38 0.38 -13.51 5.12
CA PRO A 38 -0.86 -14.04 4.57
C PRO A 38 -2.00 -13.02 4.58
N ILE A 39 -2.85 -13.11 3.56
CA ILE A 39 -4.01 -12.23 3.39
C ILE A 39 -5.07 -12.58 4.45
N LEU A 40 -5.67 -11.55 5.04
CA LEU A 40 -6.85 -11.66 5.92
C LEU A 40 -8.15 -11.50 5.12
N GLY A 41 -9.24 -12.08 5.62
CA GLY A 41 -10.57 -11.84 5.07
C GLY A 41 -11.02 -10.40 5.29
N GLN A 42 -11.81 -9.85 4.36
CA GLN A 42 -12.28 -8.45 4.40
C GLN A 42 -13.01 -8.08 5.70
N PHE A 43 -13.74 -9.03 6.30
CA PHE A 43 -14.49 -8.83 7.54
C PHE A 43 -13.90 -9.63 8.71
N ASP A 44 -12.65 -10.10 8.58
CA ASP A 44 -11.95 -10.72 9.68
C ASP A 44 -11.78 -9.71 10.83
N PRO A 45 -12.09 -10.06 12.09
CA PRO A 45 -11.90 -9.17 13.23
C PRO A 45 -10.51 -8.53 13.29
N ALA A 46 -9.46 -9.30 12.98
CA ALA A 46 -8.08 -8.81 12.98
C ALA A 46 -7.85 -7.75 11.88
N PHE A 47 -8.49 -7.89 10.71
CA PHE A 47 -8.42 -6.89 9.65
C PHE A 47 -9.16 -5.60 10.06
N THR A 48 -10.34 -5.73 10.67
CA THR A 48 -11.11 -4.55 11.11
C THR A 48 -10.42 -3.79 12.25
N GLU A 49 -9.72 -4.49 13.14
CA GLU A 49 -8.90 -3.89 14.19
C GLU A 49 -7.72 -3.13 13.58
N LEU A 50 -6.99 -3.73 12.63
CA LEU A 50 -5.91 -3.08 11.89
C LEU A 50 -6.38 -1.81 11.17
N MET A 51 -7.59 -1.82 10.60
CA MET A 51 -8.19 -0.63 10.00
C MET A 51 -8.43 0.47 11.04
N ASN A 52 -8.99 0.14 12.20
CA ASN A 52 -9.23 1.10 13.28
C ASN A 52 -7.93 1.71 13.82
N GLU A 53 -6.90 0.88 14.01
CA GLU A 53 -5.55 1.34 14.41
C GLU A 53 -4.96 2.28 13.36
N THR A 54 -5.09 1.93 12.07
CA THR A 54 -4.63 2.76 10.96
C THR A 54 -5.32 4.12 10.95
N MET A 55 -6.63 4.17 11.20
CA MET A 55 -7.34 5.45 11.36
C MET A 55 -6.79 6.26 12.55
N GLY A 56 -6.44 5.60 13.66
CA GLY A 56 -5.78 6.22 14.81
C GLY A 56 -4.44 6.86 14.44
N MET A 57 -3.57 6.10 13.77
CA MET A 57 -2.26 6.58 13.31
C MET A 57 -2.37 7.76 12.34
N LEU A 58 -3.36 7.74 11.43
CA LEU A 58 -3.60 8.86 10.51
C LEU A 58 -4.02 10.13 11.24
N ARG A 59 -4.84 10.04 12.30
CA ARG A 59 -5.22 11.20 13.12
C ARG A 59 -4.02 11.82 13.82
N GLU A 60 -3.12 10.99 14.36
CA GLU A 60 -1.88 11.45 14.95
C GLU A 60 -0.98 12.14 13.91
N LEU A 61 -0.78 11.49 12.75
CA LEU A 61 0.04 12.01 11.64
C LEU A 61 -0.46 13.37 11.13
N PHE A 62 -1.76 13.50 10.88
CA PHE A 62 -2.36 14.74 10.38
C PHE A 62 -2.68 15.75 11.49
N ARG A 63 -2.46 15.39 12.77
CA ARG A 63 -2.77 16.22 13.95
C ARG A 63 -4.22 16.72 13.93
N THR A 64 -5.16 15.79 13.78
CA THR A 64 -6.59 16.08 13.67
C THR A 64 -7.43 15.18 14.58
N ASP A 65 -8.54 15.70 15.08
CA ASP A 65 -9.55 14.94 15.84
C ASP A 65 -10.68 14.39 14.94
N ASN A 66 -10.55 14.51 13.61
CA ASN A 66 -11.57 14.04 12.67
C ASN A 66 -11.83 12.54 12.84
N ARG A 67 -13.09 12.17 13.12
CA ARG A 67 -13.51 10.76 13.20
C ARG A 67 -13.20 10.00 11.91
N TRP A 68 -13.33 10.64 10.75
CA TRP A 68 -13.16 10.01 9.45
C TRP A 68 -11.78 10.33 8.87
N ALA A 69 -10.76 9.61 9.33
CA ALA A 69 -9.41 9.64 8.79
C ALA A 69 -9.03 8.22 8.38
N TYR A 70 -9.16 7.89 7.10
CA TYR A 70 -8.97 6.54 6.57
C TYR A 70 -8.18 6.56 5.25
N PRO A 71 -7.48 5.47 4.90
CA PRO A 71 -6.76 5.37 3.63
C PRO A 71 -7.71 5.24 2.44
N VAL A 72 -7.28 5.74 1.29
CA VAL A 72 -7.91 5.51 -0.02
C VAL A 72 -7.00 4.59 -0.82
N ASP A 73 -7.52 3.46 -1.26
CA ASP A 73 -6.76 2.44 -2.00
C ASP A 73 -6.41 2.94 -3.40
N GLY A 74 -5.20 3.47 -3.55
CA GLY A 74 -4.71 3.99 -4.82
C GLY A 74 -3.39 4.76 -4.65
N THR A 75 -2.93 5.36 -5.75
CA THR A 75 -1.80 6.29 -5.66
C THR A 75 -2.25 7.61 -5.04
N SER A 76 -1.31 8.52 -4.73
CA SER A 76 -1.63 9.81 -4.11
C SER A 76 -2.72 10.63 -4.83
N ARG A 77 -2.82 10.51 -6.16
CA ARG A 77 -3.85 11.19 -6.94
C ARG A 77 -5.26 10.66 -6.70
N SER A 78 -5.41 9.38 -6.35
CA SER A 78 -6.72 8.79 -6.03
C SER A 78 -7.35 9.42 -4.79
N GLY A 79 -6.54 9.86 -3.81
CA GLY A 79 -7.04 10.60 -2.66
C GLY A 79 -7.58 11.99 -3.03
N ILE A 80 -6.90 12.69 -3.94
CA ILE A 80 -7.36 13.99 -4.46
C ILE A 80 -8.68 13.81 -5.22
N GLU A 81 -8.75 12.80 -6.09
CA GLU A 81 -9.96 12.47 -6.85
C GLU A 81 -11.13 12.10 -5.94
N ALA A 82 -10.92 11.26 -4.92
CA ALA A 82 -11.96 10.89 -3.97
C ALA A 82 -12.57 12.11 -3.26
N VAL A 83 -11.74 13.08 -2.87
CA VAL A 83 -12.22 14.32 -2.23
C VAL A 83 -12.97 15.19 -3.23
N MET A 84 -12.45 15.38 -4.45
CA MET A 84 -13.11 16.22 -5.47
C MET A 84 -14.45 15.63 -5.88
N ALA A 85 -14.50 14.33 -6.22
CA ALA A 85 -15.72 13.67 -6.63
C ALA A 85 -16.78 13.69 -5.52
N SER A 86 -16.40 13.48 -4.25
CA SER A 86 -17.38 13.45 -3.14
C SER A 86 -17.92 14.82 -2.74
N LEU A 87 -17.19 15.91 -3.02
CA LEU A 87 -17.57 17.26 -2.61
C LEU A 87 -18.15 18.12 -3.74
N LEU A 88 -17.83 17.81 -4.99
CA LEU A 88 -18.19 18.64 -6.15
C LEU A 88 -19.20 17.98 -7.08
N GLU A 89 -19.26 16.65 -7.12
CA GLU A 89 -20.23 15.88 -7.91
C GLU A 89 -21.37 15.35 -7.03
#